data_AF-A0A0F6YMQ0-F1
#
_entry.id   AF-A0A0F6YMQ0-F1
#
_cell.length_a   1.000
_cell.length_b   1.000
_cell.length_c   1.000
_cell.angle_alpha   90.00
_cell.angle_beta   90.00
_cell.angle_gamma   90.00
#
_symmetry.space_group_name_H-M   'P 1'
#
loop_
_entity.id
_entity.type
_entity.pdbx_description
1 polymer ?
#
loop_
_entity_poly.entity_id
_entity_poly.type
_entity_poly.pdbx_seq_one_letter_code
_entity_poly.pdbx_strand_id
1 'polypeptide(L)'
;MLFESAPKPNGGSPPGVRVTAREERVDDTTLERALASAWYWPEAREQIAKHGGVLEVALAAEVGSPIERALALTKAVSALAAKPGCLAVLWDATTLVHEPAQWIAQTEDASEDDLPLFLWLAFEGTETTDGSRSLRTRGARDFGTNEVEVAGSKRDGEEVLETVCDVALYVMTSPVPLEDGDQVEVTRGKVRVRVEPSLRNDGSRAYRLRLP
;
A
#
# COMPACT_ATOMS: atom_id res chain seq x y z
N MET A 1 24.40 -38.74 21.59
CA MET A 1 23.02 -38.94 21.09
C MET A 1 23.01 -38.47 19.64
N LEU A 2 22.77 -39.41 18.73
CA LEU A 2 22.56 -39.17 17.31
C LEU A 2 21.17 -38.53 17.15
N PHE A 3 21.07 -37.38 16.49
CA PHE A 3 19.80 -36.89 16.01
C PHE A 3 19.61 -37.41 14.59
N GLU A 4 18.65 -38.33 14.45
CA GLU A 4 18.20 -38.88 13.18
C GLU A 4 17.68 -37.78 12.25
N SER A 5 18.00 -37.92 10.98
CA SER A 5 17.49 -37.09 9.89
C SER A 5 16.00 -37.36 9.71
N ALA A 6 15.16 -36.35 9.94
CA ALA A 6 13.74 -36.39 9.64
C ALA A 6 13.51 -36.54 8.12
N PRO A 7 12.42 -37.21 7.68
CA PRO A 7 12.17 -37.48 6.27
C PRO A 7 11.89 -36.18 5.52
N LYS A 8 12.37 -36.09 4.28
CA LYS A 8 12.05 -34.97 3.37
C LYS A 8 10.54 -34.94 3.10
N PRO A 9 9.85 -33.80 3.33
CA PRO A 9 8.46 -33.68 2.92
C PRO A 9 8.37 -33.69 1.39
N ASN A 10 7.65 -34.68 0.86
CA ASN A 10 7.09 -34.65 -0.49
C ASN A 10 5.79 -33.83 -0.43
N GLY A 11 5.78 -32.68 -1.12
CA GLY A 11 4.67 -31.74 -1.15
C GLY A 11 5.23 -30.33 -1.10
N GLY A 12 4.92 -29.49 -2.10
CA GLY A 12 5.43 -28.13 -2.22
C GLY A 12 5.36 -27.41 -0.88
N SER A 13 6.51 -26.99 -0.36
CA SER A 13 6.60 -26.24 0.89
C SER A 13 5.70 -25.00 0.77
N PRO A 14 4.86 -24.67 1.77
CA PRO A 14 4.15 -23.40 1.76
C PRO A 14 5.18 -22.26 1.63
N PRO A 15 4.84 -21.16 0.92
CA PRO A 15 5.76 -20.04 0.73
C PRO A 15 6.23 -19.57 2.12
N GLY A 16 7.53 -19.72 2.39
CA GLY A 16 8.08 -19.48 3.73
C GLY A 16 8.12 -17.99 4.03
N VAL A 17 7.51 -17.56 5.13
CA VAL A 17 7.77 -16.23 5.69
C VAL A 17 9.19 -16.24 6.28
N ARG A 18 10.04 -15.32 5.84
CA ARG A 18 11.34 -15.03 6.43
C ARG A 18 11.22 -13.81 7.33
N VAL A 19 11.69 -13.95 8.57
CA VAL A 19 11.80 -12.84 9.52
C VAL A 19 13.27 -12.68 9.88
N THR A 20 13.81 -11.48 9.70
CA THR A 20 15.20 -11.13 10.01
C THR A 20 15.21 -9.98 11.01
N ALA A 21 15.83 -10.17 12.17
CA ALA A 21 16.02 -9.08 13.13
C ALA A 21 17.31 -8.32 12.83
N ARG A 22 17.23 -6.98 12.86
CA ARG A 22 18.38 -6.07 12.75
C ARG A 22 18.34 -5.09 13.92
N GLU A 23 19.47 -4.86 14.56
CA GLU A 23 19.60 -3.83 15.62
C GLU A 23 19.85 -2.43 15.04
N GLU A 24 19.95 -2.34 13.71
CA GLU A 24 20.11 -1.08 13.00
C GLU A 24 18.79 -0.33 12.93
N ARG A 25 18.90 1.00 13.03
CA ARG A 25 17.78 1.90 12.79
C ARG A 25 17.49 1.99 11.30
N VAL A 26 16.23 2.29 10.98
CA VAL A 26 15.88 2.75 9.62
C VAL A 26 16.68 4.03 9.36
N ASP A 27 17.25 4.17 8.15
CA ASP A 27 18.01 5.36 7.79
C ASP A 27 17.12 6.60 7.80
N ASP A 28 17.72 7.76 8.10
CA ASP A 28 16.98 9.01 8.29
C ASP A 28 16.22 9.45 7.02
N THR A 29 16.72 9.11 5.82
CA THR A 29 16.07 9.50 4.56
C THR A 29 14.77 8.71 4.36
N THR A 30 14.82 7.40 4.57
CA THR A 30 13.63 6.53 4.54
C THR A 30 12.63 6.93 5.62
N LEU A 31 13.12 7.21 6.84
CA LEU A 31 12.26 7.61 7.94
C LEU A 31 11.54 8.94 7.67
N GLU A 32 12.25 9.98 7.22
CA GLU A 32 11.60 11.26 6.92
C GLU A 32 10.59 11.15 5.77
N ARG A 33 10.86 10.32 4.76
CA ARG A 33 9.88 10.03 3.70
C ARG A 33 8.62 9.36 4.25
N ALA A 34 8.79 8.42 5.16
CA ALA A 34 7.67 7.72 5.76
C ALA A 34 6.83 8.63 6.65
N LEU A 35 7.49 9.43 7.49
CA LEU A 35 6.84 10.42 8.34
C LEU A 35 6.10 11.50 7.55
N ALA A 36 6.64 11.93 6.40
CA ALA A 36 5.96 12.88 5.52
C ALA A 36 4.65 12.34 4.93
N SER A 37 4.49 11.01 4.86
CA SER A 37 3.29 10.35 4.33
C SER A 37 2.31 9.92 5.43
N ALA A 38 2.67 10.04 6.71
CA ALA A 38 1.86 9.63 7.86
C ALA A 38 0.89 10.75 8.34
N TRP A 39 0.16 11.36 7.41
CA TRP A 39 -0.70 12.53 7.69
C TRP A 39 -1.80 12.29 8.72
N TYR A 40 -2.24 11.04 8.91
CA TYR A 40 -3.26 10.65 9.88
C TYR A 40 -2.70 10.32 11.27
N TRP A 41 -1.37 10.26 11.44
CA TRP A 41 -0.72 9.87 12.69
C TRP A 41 0.26 10.96 13.18
N PRO A 42 -0.23 12.01 13.85
CA PRO A 42 0.59 13.16 14.28
C PRO A 42 1.76 12.77 15.20
N GLU A 43 1.60 11.74 16.01
CA GLU A 43 2.58 11.27 16.99
C GLU A 43 3.66 10.35 16.37
N ALA A 44 3.54 9.97 15.09
CA ALA A 44 4.43 9.03 14.42
C ALA A 44 5.91 9.34 14.66
N ARG A 45 6.30 10.61 14.49
CA ARG A 45 7.71 11.03 14.66
C ARG A 45 8.21 10.76 16.08
N GLU A 46 7.45 11.13 17.10
CA GLU A 46 7.86 10.96 18.48
C GLU A 46 7.92 9.48 18.88
N GLN A 47 6.95 8.69 18.44
CA GLN A 47 6.88 7.27 18.75
C GLN A 47 8.00 6.48 18.05
N ILE A 48 8.17 6.70 16.75
CA ILE A 48 9.17 6.00 15.96
C ILE A 48 10.58 6.39 16.38
N ALA A 49 10.85 7.63 16.81
CA ALA A 49 12.18 8.04 17.27
C ALA A 49 12.78 7.12 18.36
N LYS A 50 11.94 6.41 19.11
CA LYS A 50 12.32 5.49 20.20
C LYS A 50 12.78 4.10 19.71
N HIS A 51 12.70 3.78 18.42
CA HIS A 51 13.03 2.45 17.90
C HIS A 51 14.53 2.10 18.06
N GLY A 52 14.82 0.89 18.53
CA GLY A 52 16.18 0.38 18.71
C GLY A 52 16.62 -0.66 17.68
N GLY A 53 15.75 -0.97 16.72
CA GLY A 53 15.99 -2.00 15.72
C GLY A 53 14.75 -2.22 14.85
N VAL A 54 14.86 -3.15 13.91
CA VAL A 54 13.84 -3.47 12.91
C VAL A 54 13.70 -4.99 12.78
N LEU A 55 12.45 -5.45 12.69
CA LEU A 55 12.14 -6.80 12.21
C LEU A 55 11.77 -6.70 10.73
N GLU A 56 12.64 -7.16 9.85
CA GLU A 56 12.35 -7.27 8.44
C GLU A 56 11.55 -8.56 8.18
N VAL A 57 10.41 -8.42 7.52
CA VAL A 57 9.51 -9.53 7.20
C VAL A 57 9.37 -9.59 5.70
N ALA A 58 9.68 -10.74 5.12
CA ALA A 58 9.58 -10.97 3.69
C ALA A 58 8.96 -12.34 3.43
N LEU A 59 8.20 -12.46 2.35
CA LEU A 59 7.78 -13.76 1.84
C LEU A 59 8.86 -14.29 0.90
N ALA A 60 9.21 -15.57 1.06
CA ALA A 60 9.95 -16.30 0.04
C ALA A 60 9.04 -16.39 -1.20
N ALA A 61 9.33 -15.57 -2.20
CA ALA A 61 8.58 -15.53 -3.44
C ALA A 61 8.71 -16.87 -4.15
N GLU A 62 7.59 -17.58 -4.36
CA GLU A 62 7.36 -18.61 -5.42
C GLU A 62 5.87 -19.03 -5.54
N VAL A 63 4.90 -18.38 -4.85
CA VAL A 63 3.48 -18.79 -4.90
C VAL A 63 2.56 -17.57 -4.95
N GLY A 64 1.54 -17.62 -5.82
CA GLY A 64 0.44 -16.65 -5.90
C GLY A 64 0.75 -15.38 -6.71
N SER A 65 -0.27 -14.54 -6.86
CA SER A 65 -0.28 -13.20 -7.44
C SER A 65 0.39 -12.17 -6.51
N PRO A 66 0.75 -10.97 -7.01
CA PRO A 66 1.22 -9.88 -6.16
C PRO A 66 0.27 -9.54 -5.01
N ILE A 67 -1.04 -9.58 -5.24
CA ILE A 67 -2.08 -9.31 -4.24
C ILE A 67 -2.08 -10.40 -3.17
N GLU A 68 -2.10 -11.68 -3.55
CA GLU A 68 -2.05 -12.80 -2.59
C GLU A 68 -0.80 -12.72 -1.70
N ARG A 69 0.35 -12.34 -2.28
CA ARG A 69 1.59 -12.14 -1.51
C ARG A 69 1.49 -10.95 -0.57
N ALA A 70 0.97 -9.81 -1.02
CA ALA A 70 0.79 -8.64 -0.15
C ALA A 70 -0.17 -8.94 1.00
N LEU A 71 -1.28 -9.63 0.76
CA LEU A 71 -2.22 -10.06 1.81
C LEU A 71 -1.55 -11.00 2.82
N ALA A 72 -0.82 -12.01 2.34
CA ALA A 72 -0.12 -12.94 3.22
C ALA A 72 0.94 -12.22 4.08
N LEU A 73 1.67 -11.27 3.50
CA LEU A 73 2.63 -10.45 4.22
C LEU A 73 1.94 -9.53 5.23
N THR A 74 0.83 -8.90 4.86
CA THR A 74 0.02 -8.06 5.74
C THR A 74 -0.48 -8.81 6.97
N LYS A 75 -0.98 -10.03 6.78
CA LYS A 75 -1.42 -10.92 7.86
C LYS A 75 -0.27 -11.36 8.76
N ALA A 76 0.89 -11.73 8.17
CA ALA A 76 2.07 -12.09 8.94
C ALA A 76 2.60 -10.92 9.78
N VAL A 77 2.66 -9.72 9.20
CA VAL A 77 3.09 -8.50 9.88
C VAL A 77 2.08 -8.10 10.97
N SER A 78 0.77 -8.29 10.78
CA SER A 78 -0.24 -8.03 11.80
C SER A 78 -0.02 -8.86 13.07
N ALA A 79 0.33 -10.15 12.91
CA ALA A 79 0.66 -11.02 14.04
C ALA A 79 1.90 -10.57 14.83
N LEU A 80 2.87 -9.93 14.15
CA LEU A 80 4.07 -9.34 14.76
C LEU A 80 3.77 -7.98 15.39
N ALA A 81 2.96 -7.16 14.73
CA ALA A 81 2.51 -5.85 15.21
C ALA A 81 1.72 -5.94 16.52
N ALA A 82 1.00 -7.06 16.73
CA ALA A 82 0.30 -7.35 17.98
C ALA A 82 1.23 -7.68 19.16
N LYS A 83 2.55 -7.83 18.95
CA LYS A 83 3.50 -8.10 20.03
C LYS A 83 3.91 -6.80 20.75
N PRO A 84 4.08 -6.83 22.08
CA PRO A 84 4.60 -5.69 22.81
C PRO A 84 5.96 -5.23 22.24
N GLY A 85 6.12 -3.92 22.09
CA GLY A 85 7.36 -3.31 21.59
C GLY A 85 7.41 -3.04 20.08
N CYS A 86 6.41 -3.47 19.30
CA CYS A 86 6.23 -2.94 17.96
C CYS A 86 5.82 -1.46 18.05
N LEU A 87 6.65 -0.56 17.54
CA LEU A 87 6.37 0.88 17.56
C LEU A 87 5.67 1.37 16.30
N ALA A 88 5.94 0.73 15.16
CA ALA A 88 5.38 1.06 13.87
C ALA A 88 5.55 -0.10 12.89
N VAL A 89 4.74 -0.10 11.84
CA VAL A 89 4.93 -0.93 10.65
C VAL A 89 5.35 -0.05 9.50
N LEU A 90 6.51 -0.33 8.90
CA LEU A 90 6.97 0.32 7.67
C LEU A 90 6.68 -0.60 6.48
N TRP A 91 5.85 -0.15 5.55
CA TRP A 91 5.63 -0.81 4.28
C TRP A 91 6.63 -0.30 3.26
N ASP A 92 7.64 -1.11 2.96
CA ASP A 92 8.82 -0.72 2.17
C ASP A 92 8.46 -0.20 0.77
N ALA A 93 7.57 -0.93 0.08
CA ALA A 93 7.11 -0.66 -1.29
C ALA A 93 6.70 0.81 -1.53
N THR A 94 5.98 1.43 -0.58
CA THR A 94 5.54 2.82 -0.68
C THR A 94 6.20 3.77 0.30
N THR A 95 7.10 3.22 1.13
CA THR A 95 7.69 3.89 2.29
C THR A 95 6.60 4.48 3.19
N LEU A 96 5.48 3.78 3.37
CA LEU A 96 4.42 4.20 4.29
C LEU A 96 4.71 3.67 5.69
N VAL A 97 4.42 4.48 6.70
CA VAL A 97 4.49 4.04 8.09
C VAL A 97 3.13 4.06 8.75
N HIS A 98 2.85 3.01 9.50
CA HIS A 98 1.56 2.78 10.13
C HIS A 98 1.70 2.59 11.63
N GLU A 99 0.74 3.15 12.36
CA GLU A 99 0.51 2.79 13.75
C GLU A 99 0.16 1.29 13.82
N PRO A 100 0.76 0.50 14.72
CA PRO A 100 0.49 -0.94 14.80
C PRO A 100 -1.00 -1.28 14.97
N ALA A 101 -1.73 -0.49 15.76
CA ALA A 101 -3.16 -0.67 15.95
C ALA A 101 -3.97 -0.47 14.65
N GLN A 102 -3.63 0.55 13.85
CA GLN A 102 -4.26 0.80 12.55
C GLN A 102 -3.94 -0.30 11.54
N TRP A 103 -2.71 -0.82 11.54
CA TRP A 103 -2.34 -1.97 10.72
C TRP A 103 -3.19 -3.20 11.06
N ILE A 104 -3.30 -3.51 12.35
CA ILE A 104 -4.08 -4.67 12.82
C ILE A 104 -5.55 -4.52 12.42
N ALA A 105 -6.16 -3.36 12.70
CA ALA A 105 -7.56 -3.10 12.38
C ALA A 105 -7.86 -3.27 10.87
N GLN A 106 -7.04 -2.68 10.00
CA GLN A 106 -7.23 -2.82 8.55
C GLN A 106 -6.87 -4.23 8.02
N THR A 107 -6.17 -5.05 8.79
CA THR A 107 -5.87 -6.44 8.41
C THR A 107 -7.02 -7.39 8.71
N GLU A 108 -7.92 -7.07 9.65
CA GLU A 108 -9.00 -7.97 10.07
C GLU A 108 -9.93 -8.34 8.90
N ASP A 109 -10.32 -7.33 8.11
CA ASP A 109 -11.22 -7.51 6.97
C ASP A 109 -10.49 -7.74 5.63
N ALA A 110 -9.15 -7.66 5.62
CA ALA A 110 -8.34 -7.72 4.41
C ALA A 110 -8.47 -9.05 3.66
N SER A 111 -8.96 -8.96 2.42
CA SER A 111 -9.18 -10.07 1.49
C SER A 111 -8.82 -9.66 0.05
N GLU A 112 -8.97 -10.54 -0.93
CA GLU A 112 -8.77 -10.19 -2.35
C GLU A 112 -9.87 -9.26 -2.88
N ASP A 113 -11.08 -9.34 -2.30
CA ASP A 113 -12.23 -8.50 -2.66
C ASP A 113 -12.26 -7.18 -1.87
N ASP A 114 -11.58 -7.13 -0.72
CA ASP A 114 -11.48 -5.97 0.16
C ASP A 114 -10.01 -5.70 0.52
N LEU A 115 -9.32 -5.04 -0.42
CA LEU A 115 -7.90 -4.74 -0.29
C LEU A 115 -7.69 -3.64 0.77
N PRO A 116 -6.70 -3.76 1.68
CA PRO A 116 -6.35 -2.70 2.62
C PRO A 116 -5.54 -1.60 1.92
N LEU A 117 -6.17 -0.87 1.00
CA LEU A 117 -5.53 0.08 0.09
C LEU A 117 -4.70 1.13 0.83
N PHE A 118 -5.15 1.61 1.99
CA PHE A 118 -4.43 2.60 2.78
C PHE A 118 -3.17 2.07 3.46
N LEU A 119 -3.01 0.75 3.57
CA LEU A 119 -1.75 0.12 4.01
C LEU A 119 -0.74 0.01 2.86
N TRP A 120 -1.22 -0.18 1.64
CA TRP A 120 -0.37 -0.51 0.49
C TRP A 120 -0.07 0.68 -0.41
N LEU A 121 -0.99 1.62 -0.54
CA LEU A 121 -0.91 2.76 -1.44
C LEU A 121 -0.82 4.07 -0.65
N ALA A 122 0.12 4.92 -1.05
CA ALA A 122 0.14 6.28 -0.54
C ALA A 122 -0.84 7.14 -1.36
N PHE A 123 -1.69 7.89 -0.68
CA PHE A 123 -2.64 8.83 -1.28
C PHE A 123 -2.11 10.26 -1.08
N GLU A 124 -1.54 10.84 -2.13
CA GLU A 124 -0.86 12.14 -2.07
C GLU A 124 -1.76 13.25 -2.61
N GLY A 125 -2.41 13.99 -1.70
CA GLY A 125 -3.34 15.06 -2.04
C GLY A 125 -2.70 16.45 -2.04
N THR A 126 -3.22 17.34 -2.88
CA THR A 126 -2.92 18.78 -2.85
C THR A 126 -4.18 19.59 -3.08
N GLU A 127 -4.35 20.70 -2.37
CA GLU A 127 -5.42 21.67 -2.61
C GLU A 127 -4.82 23.03 -2.99
N THR A 128 -5.32 23.62 -4.08
CA THR A 128 -4.93 24.97 -4.52
C THR A 128 -5.78 26.04 -3.85
N THR A 129 -5.33 27.29 -3.87
CA THR A 129 -6.03 28.42 -3.23
C THR A 129 -7.43 28.69 -3.78
N ASP A 130 -7.71 28.26 -5.01
CA ASP A 130 -9.03 28.35 -5.64
C ASP A 130 -9.93 27.14 -5.29
N GLY A 131 -9.51 26.30 -4.35
CA GLY A 131 -10.24 25.12 -3.86
C GLY A 131 -10.18 23.90 -4.78
N SER A 132 -9.32 23.90 -5.81
CA SER A 132 -9.15 22.72 -6.67
C SER A 132 -8.31 21.65 -5.97
N ARG A 133 -8.74 20.40 -6.08
CA ARG A 133 -8.09 19.25 -5.44
C ARG A 133 -7.47 18.34 -6.47
N SER A 134 -6.24 17.93 -6.21
CA SER A 134 -5.56 16.86 -6.95
C SER A 134 -5.19 15.76 -5.98
N LEU A 135 -5.23 14.51 -6.45
CA LEU A 135 -4.90 13.33 -5.67
C LEU A 135 -4.18 12.35 -6.58
N ARG A 136 -3.14 11.70 -6.08
CA ARG A 136 -2.47 10.61 -6.80
C ARG A 136 -2.12 9.47 -5.88
N THR A 137 -2.17 8.26 -6.41
CA THR A 137 -1.63 7.08 -5.73
C THR A 137 -0.13 6.95 -5.95
N ARG A 138 0.54 6.26 -5.03
CA ARG A 138 1.86 5.66 -5.22
C ARG A 138 1.82 4.25 -4.64
N GLY A 139 2.30 3.27 -5.41
CA GLY A 139 2.44 1.87 -4.98
C GLY A 139 1.71 0.89 -5.88
N ALA A 140 0.77 1.35 -6.71
CA ALA A 140 -0.04 0.47 -7.55
C ALA A 140 0.82 -0.29 -8.58
N ARG A 141 1.95 0.31 -8.99
CA ARG A 141 2.90 -0.32 -9.93
C ARG A 141 3.54 -1.59 -9.41
N ASP A 142 3.68 -1.76 -8.10
CA ASP A 142 4.22 -3.00 -7.51
C ASP A 142 3.25 -4.18 -7.67
N PHE A 143 1.99 -3.88 -8.00
CA PHE A 143 0.95 -4.84 -8.35
C PHE A 143 0.74 -4.97 -9.86
N GLY A 144 1.59 -4.32 -10.67
CA GLY A 144 1.57 -4.44 -12.14
C GLY A 144 0.59 -3.50 -12.84
N THR A 145 0.10 -2.45 -12.18
CA THR A 145 -0.87 -1.50 -12.75
C THR A 145 -0.41 -0.04 -12.63
N ASN A 146 -0.97 0.86 -13.43
CA ASN A 146 -0.61 2.27 -13.36
C ASN A 146 -1.20 2.95 -12.11
N GLU A 147 -0.56 4.02 -11.66
CA GLU A 147 -1.12 4.87 -10.60
C GLU A 147 -2.42 5.55 -11.05
N VAL A 148 -3.31 5.82 -10.09
CA VAL A 148 -4.58 6.53 -10.29
C VAL A 148 -4.42 7.99 -9.87
N GLU A 149 -4.90 8.91 -10.71
CA GLU A 149 -4.69 10.34 -10.52
C GLU A 149 -5.96 11.16 -10.80
N VAL A 150 -6.17 12.21 -10.01
CA VAL A 150 -7.13 13.30 -10.23
C VAL A 150 -6.34 14.60 -10.26
N ALA A 151 -6.65 15.48 -11.22
CA ALA A 151 -6.00 16.77 -11.37
C ALA A 151 -7.03 17.91 -11.32
N GLY A 152 -6.93 18.79 -10.32
CA GLY A 152 -7.65 20.05 -10.27
C GLY A 152 -9.18 19.95 -10.23
N SER A 153 -9.74 18.93 -9.58
CA SER A 153 -11.20 18.76 -9.43
C SER A 153 -11.79 19.78 -8.46
N LYS A 154 -13.01 20.25 -8.72
CA LYS A 154 -13.79 21.09 -7.80
C LYS A 154 -14.68 20.30 -6.83
N ARG A 155 -14.71 18.97 -6.94
CA ARG A 155 -15.41 18.10 -5.99
C ARG A 155 -14.78 18.18 -4.59
N ASP A 156 -15.55 17.83 -3.57
CA ASP A 156 -15.01 17.76 -2.21
C ASP A 156 -13.94 16.65 -2.08
N GLY A 157 -13.10 16.76 -1.06
CA GLY A 157 -11.96 15.87 -0.88
C GLY A 157 -12.35 14.41 -0.60
N GLU A 158 -13.48 14.19 0.06
CA GLU A 158 -14.00 12.86 0.36
C GLU A 158 -14.45 12.15 -0.92
N GLU A 159 -15.19 12.86 -1.78
CA GLU A 159 -15.60 12.34 -3.08
C GLU A 159 -14.41 12.05 -4.01
N VAL A 160 -13.39 12.91 -4.03
CA VAL A 160 -12.15 12.67 -4.78
C VAL A 160 -11.44 11.41 -4.27
N LEU A 161 -11.32 11.27 -2.95
CA LEU A 161 -10.66 10.11 -2.33
C LEU A 161 -11.43 8.82 -2.60
N GLU A 162 -12.74 8.79 -2.35
CA GLU A 162 -13.61 7.64 -2.59
C GLU A 162 -13.51 7.17 -4.05
N THR A 163 -13.62 8.10 -5.01
CA THR A 163 -13.53 7.76 -6.43
C THR A 163 -12.15 7.21 -6.82
N VAL A 164 -11.07 7.73 -6.23
CA VAL A 164 -9.72 7.20 -6.46
C VAL A 164 -9.55 5.82 -5.84
N CYS A 165 -10.10 5.58 -4.63
CA CYS A 165 -10.10 4.26 -3.99
C CYS A 165 -10.86 3.23 -4.82
N ASP A 166 -12.05 3.57 -5.32
CA ASP A 166 -12.85 2.66 -6.15
C ASP A 166 -12.11 2.24 -7.42
N VAL A 167 -11.48 3.20 -8.11
CA VAL A 167 -10.70 2.88 -9.31
C VAL A 167 -9.40 2.14 -8.96
N ALA A 168 -8.73 2.48 -7.85
CA ALA A 168 -7.55 1.77 -7.38
C ALA A 168 -7.87 0.29 -7.08
N LEU A 169 -8.97 0.03 -6.37
CA LEU A 169 -9.48 -1.32 -6.12
C LEU A 169 -9.74 -2.05 -7.44
N TYR A 170 -10.44 -1.40 -8.38
CA TYR A 170 -10.73 -1.98 -9.69
C TYR A 170 -9.44 -2.37 -10.44
N VAL A 171 -8.47 -1.46 -10.56
CA VAL A 171 -7.26 -1.74 -11.35
C VAL A 171 -6.28 -2.70 -10.68
N MET A 172 -6.40 -2.91 -9.38
CA MET A 172 -5.57 -3.86 -8.63
C MET A 172 -6.17 -5.28 -8.62
N THR A 173 -7.49 -5.41 -8.79
CA THR A 173 -8.20 -6.70 -8.77
C THR A 173 -8.60 -7.19 -10.16
N SER A 174 -8.77 -6.29 -11.13
CA SER A 174 -9.10 -6.65 -12.51
C SER A 174 -7.88 -7.21 -13.25
N PRO A 175 -8.00 -8.38 -13.89
CA PRO A 175 -6.96 -8.91 -14.78
C PRO A 175 -6.88 -8.14 -16.11
N VAL A 176 -7.87 -7.29 -16.41
CA VAL A 176 -7.94 -6.49 -17.63
C VAL A 176 -7.49 -5.06 -17.32
N PRO A 177 -6.38 -4.58 -17.93
CA PRO A 177 -5.96 -3.20 -17.77
C PRO A 177 -6.93 -2.25 -18.46
N LEU A 178 -7.09 -1.04 -17.91
CA LEU A 178 -7.91 0.00 -18.53
C LEU A 178 -7.23 0.61 -19.76
N GLU A 179 -8.03 0.90 -20.78
CA GLU A 179 -7.65 1.63 -21.98
C GLU A 179 -8.04 3.12 -21.91
N ASP A 180 -7.45 3.93 -22.80
CA ASP A 180 -7.75 5.37 -22.84
C ASP A 180 -9.20 5.61 -23.26
N GLY A 181 -9.98 6.26 -22.39
CA GLY A 181 -11.38 6.56 -22.63
C GLY A 181 -12.37 5.60 -21.97
N ASP A 182 -11.90 4.52 -21.34
CA ASP A 182 -12.75 3.59 -20.59
C ASP A 182 -13.56 4.27 -19.49
N GLN A 183 -14.64 3.60 -19.08
CA GLN A 183 -15.48 4.01 -17.96
C GLN A 183 -15.48 2.94 -16.88
N VAL A 184 -15.23 3.36 -15.64
CA VAL A 184 -15.27 2.49 -14.46
C VAL A 184 -16.51 2.85 -13.65
N GLU A 185 -17.24 1.82 -13.20
CA GLU A 185 -18.31 2.00 -12.21
C GLU A 185 -17.65 2.18 -10.83
N VAL A 186 -18.03 3.25 -10.16
CA VAL A 186 -17.58 3.67 -8.83
C VAL A 186 -18.82 3.94 -7.99
N THR A 187 -18.65 4.15 -6.69
CA THR A 187 -19.73 4.37 -5.73
C THR A 187 -20.67 5.52 -6.16
N ARG A 188 -20.12 6.56 -6.79
CA ARG A 188 -20.87 7.74 -7.26
C ARG A 188 -21.27 7.70 -8.74
N GLY A 189 -21.31 6.51 -9.35
CA GLY A 189 -21.72 6.30 -10.73
C GLY A 189 -20.54 5.95 -11.64
N LYS A 190 -20.41 6.59 -12.79
CA LYS A 190 -19.35 6.27 -13.76
C LYS A 190 -18.31 7.38 -13.88
N VAL A 191 -17.04 6.99 -13.82
CA VAL A 191 -15.92 7.90 -14.09
C VAL A 191 -15.20 7.49 -15.37
N ARG A 192 -14.85 8.47 -16.20
CA ARG A 192 -14.04 8.23 -17.40
C ARG A 192 -12.56 8.29 -17.02
N VAL A 193 -11.80 7.32 -17.51
CA VAL A 193 -10.36 7.21 -17.33
C VAL A 193 -9.63 7.64 -18.60
N ARG A 194 -8.54 8.39 -18.45
CA ARG A 194 -7.60 8.69 -19.53
C ARG A 194 -6.23 8.15 -19.16
N VAL A 195 -5.54 7.53 -20.11
CA VAL A 195 -4.18 7.05 -19.89
C VAL A 195 -3.22 8.15 -20.34
N GLU A 196 -2.63 8.87 -19.39
CA GLU A 196 -1.87 10.09 -19.66
C GLU A 196 -0.47 10.03 -19.01
N PRO A 197 0.49 10.89 -19.42
CA PRO A 197 1.72 11.06 -18.66
C PRO A 197 1.41 11.41 -17.20
N SER A 198 2.02 10.71 -16.24
CA SER A 198 1.77 10.91 -14.80
C SER A 198 2.09 12.34 -14.39
N LEU A 199 1.31 12.88 -13.45
CA LEU A 199 1.57 14.19 -12.82
C LEU A 199 2.92 14.23 -12.07
N ARG A 200 3.53 13.06 -11.81
CA ARG A 200 4.87 12.94 -11.24
C ARG A 200 5.98 13.39 -12.19
N ASN A 201 5.70 13.46 -13.50
CA ASN A 201 6.66 13.82 -14.55
C ASN A 201 7.94 12.96 -14.53
N ASP A 202 7.81 11.68 -14.16
CA ASP A 202 8.91 10.70 -14.07
C ASP A 202 9.00 9.79 -15.32
N GLY A 203 8.29 10.15 -16.39
CA GLY A 203 8.20 9.37 -17.63
C GLY A 203 7.18 8.23 -17.59
N SER A 204 6.55 7.97 -16.44
CA SER A 204 5.49 6.97 -16.33
C SER A 204 4.14 7.47 -16.85
N ARG A 205 3.20 6.52 -17.06
CA ARG A 205 1.79 6.81 -17.37
C ARG A 205 0.93 6.55 -16.13
N ALA A 206 -0.23 7.21 -16.10
CA ALA A 206 -1.21 7.09 -15.02
C ALA A 206 -2.63 6.99 -15.59
N TYR A 207 -3.54 6.41 -14.81
CA TYR A 207 -4.98 6.45 -15.01
C TYR A 207 -5.53 7.75 -14.45
N ARG A 208 -5.71 8.76 -15.30
CA ARG A 208 -6.26 10.05 -14.90
C ARG A 208 -7.78 10.05 -14.98
N LEU A 209 -8.41 10.22 -13.83
CA LEU A 209 -9.86 10.28 -13.69
C LEU A 209 -10.36 11.66 -14.09
N ARG A 210 -11.44 11.69 -14.88
CA ARG A 210 -12.11 12.94 -15.24
C ARG A 210 -13.18 13.28 -14.23
N LEU A 211 -12.78 14.09 -13.25
CA LEU A 211 -13.67 14.70 -12.26
C LEU A 211 -13.69 16.22 -12.48
N PRO A 212 -14.86 16.85 -12.63
CA PRO A 212 -14.99 18.31 -12.74
C PRO A 212 -14.55 19.03 -11.46
#